data_AF-A0A4Q3AGZ3-F1
#
_entry.id   AF-A0A4Q3AGZ3-F1
#
_cell.length_a   1.000
_cell.length_b   1.000
_cell.length_c   1.000
_cell.angle_alpha   90.00
_cell.angle_beta   90.00
_cell.angle_gamma   90.00
#
_symmetry.space_group_name_H-M   'P 1'
#
loop_
_entity.id
_entity.type
_entity.pdbx_description
1 polymer ?
#
loop_
_entity_poly.entity_id
_entity_poly.type
_entity_poly.pdbx_seq_one_letter_code
_entity_poly.pdbx_strand_id
1 'polypeptide(L)'
;MAIELNGAPESTVGPIRNALFAAAKAQPTTYSAPQTFSKGVALGGLTLADVAIIQWDLAESGFAAVEIGGNRTLELVNLTPGVFRLRVTQGAGGGHTLAFAAGPTVRTPGGTAITLSAAAGAVDWLTIICFSGTTLDVITNSNFVAL
;
A
#
# COMPACT_ATOMS: atom_id res chain seq x y z
N MET A 1 -8.75 -36.42 20.81
CA MET A 1 -7.81 -37.51 21.13
C MET A 1 -6.42 -37.02 20.75
N ALA A 2 -5.63 -36.54 21.70
CA ALA A 2 -4.23 -36.21 21.44
C ALA A 2 -3.44 -37.52 21.43
N ILE A 3 -2.67 -37.77 20.36
CA ILE A 3 -1.77 -38.93 20.29
C ILE A 3 -0.49 -38.52 21.04
N GLU A 4 -0.37 -38.90 22.30
CA GLU A 4 0.90 -38.77 23.04
C GLU A 4 1.86 -39.88 22.59
N LEU A 5 2.95 -39.50 21.92
CA LEU A 5 3.98 -40.42 21.38
C LEU A 5 5.04 -40.78 22.43
N ASN A 6 4.64 -41.03 23.68
CA ASN A 6 5.57 -41.40 24.74
C ASN A 6 6.06 -42.85 24.51
N GLY A 7 7.29 -43.00 24.03
CA GLY A 7 7.97 -44.30 23.81
C GLY A 7 8.36 -44.62 22.36
N ALA A 8 8.05 -43.77 21.38
CA ALA A 8 8.49 -43.98 20.00
C ALA A 8 9.98 -43.63 19.82
N PRO A 9 10.74 -44.37 18.97
CA PRO A 9 12.14 -44.05 18.71
C PRO A 9 12.28 -42.68 18.04
N GLU A 10 13.37 -41.97 18.33
CA GLU A 10 13.64 -40.62 17.81
C GLU A 10 13.61 -40.56 16.27
N SER A 11 14.01 -41.64 15.61
CA SER A 11 13.91 -41.81 14.16
C SER A 11 12.49 -41.65 13.60
N THR A 12 11.48 -41.88 14.43
CA THR A 12 10.05 -41.72 14.09
C THR A 12 9.51 -40.37 14.55
N VAL A 13 9.94 -39.89 15.73
CA VAL A 13 9.42 -38.64 16.32
C VAL A 13 10.06 -37.39 15.69
N GLY A 14 11.33 -37.46 15.28
CA GLY A 14 12.08 -36.37 14.66
C GLY A 14 11.46 -35.85 13.35
N PRO A 15 11.16 -36.72 12.37
CA PRO A 15 10.53 -36.32 11.12
C PRO A 15 9.14 -35.71 11.32
N ILE A 16 8.33 -36.26 12.23
CA ILE A 16 6.97 -35.79 12.53
C ILE A 16 7.03 -34.38 13.14
N ARG A 17 7.91 -34.16 14.13
CA ARG A 17 8.14 -32.82 14.70
C ARG A 17 8.60 -31.85 13.62
N ASN A 18 9.57 -32.23 12.79
CA ASN A 18 10.10 -31.37 11.74
C ASN A 18 9.03 -30.99 10.69
N ALA A 19 8.18 -31.93 10.30
CA ALA A 19 7.07 -31.68 9.39
C ALA A 19 6.03 -30.73 10.00
N LEU A 20 5.73 -30.87 11.30
CA LEU A 20 4.82 -29.98 12.01
C LEU A 20 5.37 -28.55 12.11
N PHE A 21 6.66 -28.39 12.42
CA PHE A 21 7.32 -27.09 12.43
C PHE A 21 7.42 -26.47 11.03
N ALA A 22 7.64 -27.27 9.98
CA ALA A 22 7.63 -26.80 8.60
C ALA A 22 6.23 -26.33 8.16
N ALA A 23 5.18 -27.06 8.51
CA ALA A 23 3.79 -26.68 8.24
C ALA A 23 3.37 -25.42 8.99
N ALA A 24 3.81 -25.25 10.25
CA ALA A 24 3.56 -24.03 11.03
C ALA A 24 4.31 -22.80 10.47
N LYS A 25 5.44 -23.01 9.79
CA LYS A 25 6.24 -21.94 9.17
C LYS A 25 5.76 -21.58 7.75
N ALA A 26 5.00 -22.44 7.09
CA ALA A 26 4.40 -22.15 5.79
C ALA A 26 3.29 -21.10 5.97
N GLN A 27 3.60 -19.85 5.66
CA GLN A 27 2.60 -18.78 5.56
C GLN A 27 1.63 -19.11 4.41
N PRO A 28 0.30 -19.09 4.63
CA PRO A 28 -0.66 -19.33 3.56
C PRO A 28 -0.57 -18.21 2.51
N THR A 29 -0.53 -18.59 1.23
CA THR A 29 -0.50 -17.65 0.09
C THR A 29 -1.80 -16.86 -0.08
N THR A 30 -2.84 -17.26 0.64
CA THR A 30 -4.14 -16.59 0.69
C THR A 30 -4.73 -16.73 2.09
N TYR A 31 -5.07 -15.62 2.72
CA TYR A 31 -5.86 -15.61 3.94
C TYR A 31 -7.35 -15.69 3.56
N SER A 32 -7.99 -16.84 3.80
CA SER A 32 -9.42 -17.02 3.51
C SER A 32 -10.35 -16.45 4.61
N ALA A 33 -9.78 -15.74 5.58
CA ALA A 33 -10.48 -15.15 6.71
C ALA A 33 -9.85 -13.80 7.09
N PRO A 34 -10.63 -12.86 7.66
CA PRO A 34 -10.10 -11.59 8.15
C PRO A 34 -8.91 -11.79 9.09
N GLN A 35 -7.83 -11.04 8.84
CA GLN A 35 -6.65 -11.06 9.68
C GLN A 35 -6.79 -9.98 10.76
N THR A 36 -6.56 -10.36 12.02
CA THR A 36 -6.49 -9.43 13.14
C THR A 36 -5.08 -9.46 13.71
N PHE A 37 -4.42 -8.31 13.77
CA PHE A 37 -3.07 -8.19 14.32
C PHE A 37 -3.15 -7.68 15.76
N SER A 38 -2.47 -8.35 16.69
CA SER A 38 -2.42 -7.94 18.11
C SER A 38 -1.52 -6.72 18.36
N LYS A 39 -0.81 -6.26 17.32
CA LYS A 39 0.08 -5.08 17.29
C LYS A 39 -0.09 -4.36 15.95
N GLY A 40 0.40 -3.13 15.86
CA GLY A 40 0.35 -2.36 14.61
C GLY A 40 1.07 -3.07 13.47
N VAL A 41 0.56 -2.91 12.25
CA VAL A 41 1.21 -3.36 11.03
C VAL A 41 2.04 -2.20 10.48
N ALA A 42 3.35 -2.40 10.36
CA ALA A 42 4.22 -1.49 9.63
C ALA A 42 4.12 -1.82 8.13
N LEU A 43 3.91 -0.80 7.30
CA LEU A 43 3.93 -0.94 5.84
C LEU A 43 5.29 -0.47 5.31
N GLY A 44 5.89 -1.25 4.42
CA GLY A 44 7.10 -0.83 3.72
C GLY A 44 6.78 0.34 2.80
N GLY A 45 7.44 1.49 2.99
CA GLY A 45 7.27 2.65 2.13
C GLY A 45 8.01 2.47 0.81
N LEU A 46 7.29 2.56 -0.31
CA LEU A 46 7.87 2.60 -1.65
C LEU A 46 8.21 4.05 -2.02
N THR A 47 9.43 4.31 -2.45
CA THR A 47 9.81 5.61 -3.03
C THR A 47 9.62 5.56 -4.54
N LEU A 48 8.72 6.38 -5.06
CA LEU A 48 8.44 6.47 -6.49
C LEU A 48 9.39 7.49 -7.14
N ALA A 49 9.74 7.25 -8.41
CA ALA A 49 10.57 8.16 -9.19
C ALA A 49 9.77 9.36 -9.70
N ASP A 50 10.38 10.55 -9.72
CA ASP A 50 9.81 11.73 -10.36
C ASP A 50 10.00 11.66 -11.88
N VAL A 51 8.94 11.28 -12.58
CA VAL A 51 8.89 11.20 -14.04
C VAL A 51 7.53 11.72 -14.53
N ALA A 52 7.40 12.02 -15.82
CA ALA A 52 6.16 12.57 -16.38
C ALA A 52 4.92 11.73 -16.05
N ILE A 53 5.06 10.39 -16.12
CA ILE A 53 4.05 9.42 -15.69
C ILE A 53 4.67 8.59 -14.57
N ILE A 54 4.25 8.85 -13.34
CA ILE A 54 4.65 8.12 -12.14
C ILE A 54 3.83 6.84 -12.10
N GLN A 55 4.48 5.70 -12.27
CA GLN A 55 3.85 4.39 -12.11
C GLN A 55 3.96 3.93 -10.67
N TRP A 56 2.84 3.54 -10.08
CA TRP A 56 2.78 2.94 -8.75
C TRP A 56 2.15 1.56 -8.81
N ASP A 57 2.97 0.54 -8.56
CA ASP A 57 2.54 -0.83 -8.44
C ASP A 57 1.95 -1.12 -7.05
N LEU A 58 0.63 -1.34 -7.01
CA LEU A 58 -0.11 -1.60 -5.78
C LEU A 58 0.07 -3.04 -5.26
N ALA A 59 0.65 -3.94 -6.07
CA ALA A 59 1.06 -5.26 -5.61
C ALA A 59 2.41 -5.22 -4.88
N GLU A 60 3.26 -4.21 -5.14
CA GLU A 60 4.54 -4.03 -4.45
C GLU A 60 4.36 -3.40 -3.07
N SER A 61 3.63 -2.27 -3.00
CA SER A 61 3.26 -1.66 -1.73
C SER A 61 2.06 -0.72 -1.87
N GLY A 62 1.14 -0.79 -0.92
CA GLY A 62 0.04 0.18 -0.78
C GLY A 62 0.41 1.47 -0.05
N PHE A 63 1.68 1.65 0.32
CA PHE A 63 2.20 2.83 1.00
C PHE A 63 3.40 3.39 0.24
N ALA A 64 3.26 4.57 -0.36
CA ALA A 64 4.29 5.15 -1.20
C ALA A 64 4.53 6.64 -0.93
N ALA A 65 5.67 7.14 -1.40
CA ALA A 65 6.05 8.54 -1.35
C ALA A 65 6.69 8.98 -2.67
N VAL A 66 6.41 10.22 -3.09
CA VAL A 66 7.02 10.85 -4.25
C VAL A 66 7.28 12.34 -3.98
N GLU A 67 8.38 12.85 -4.51
CA GLU A 67 8.63 14.29 -4.64
C GLU A 67 8.44 14.67 -6.11
N ILE A 68 7.59 15.66 -6.40
CA ILE A 68 7.27 16.04 -7.78
C ILE A 68 7.96 17.34 -8.17
N GLY A 69 8.75 17.32 -9.24
CA GLY A 69 9.45 18.48 -9.80
C GLY A 69 8.70 19.18 -10.94
N GLY A 70 7.51 18.71 -11.29
CA GLY A 70 6.71 19.21 -12.41
C GLY A 70 5.26 18.70 -12.33
N ASN A 71 4.41 19.13 -13.27
CA ASN A 71 3.07 18.54 -13.42
C ASN A 71 3.19 17.07 -13.83
N ARG A 72 2.68 16.16 -13.01
CA ARG A 72 2.80 14.71 -13.21
C ARG A 72 1.45 14.03 -13.37
N THR A 73 1.49 12.89 -14.04
CA THR A 73 0.40 11.93 -14.08
C THR A 73 0.73 10.74 -13.19
N LEU A 74 -0.20 10.30 -12.35
CA LEU A 74 -0.11 9.10 -11.52
C LEU A 74 -0.86 7.95 -12.20
N GLU A 75 -0.15 6.89 -12.54
CA GLU A 75 -0.70 5.64 -13.06
C GLU A 75 -0.64 4.57 -11.96
N LEU A 76 -1.78 3.97 -11.63
CA LEU A 76 -1.86 2.84 -10.71
C LEU A 76 -1.88 1.54 -11.51
N VAL A 77 -0.94 0.64 -11.25
CA VAL A 77 -0.90 -0.70 -11.85
C VAL A 77 -1.19 -1.77 -10.81
N ASN A 78 -1.66 -2.94 -11.27
CA ASN A 78 -2.09 -4.05 -10.43
C ASN A 78 -3.13 -3.65 -9.37
N LEU A 79 -4.08 -2.80 -9.78
CA LEU A 79 -5.12 -2.28 -8.91
C LEU A 79 -6.01 -3.40 -8.36
N THR A 80 -6.12 -3.46 -7.04
CA THR A 80 -6.97 -4.40 -6.31
C THR A 80 -7.85 -3.65 -5.32
N PRO A 81 -8.97 -4.25 -4.86
CA PRO A 81 -9.74 -3.68 -3.77
C PRO A 81 -8.88 -3.49 -2.52
N GLY A 82 -8.91 -2.30 -1.93
CA GLY A 82 -8.03 -1.96 -0.82
C GLY A 82 -7.98 -0.48 -0.49
N VAL A 83 -7.13 -0.15 0.48
CA VAL A 83 -6.83 1.22 0.91
C VAL A 83 -5.35 1.47 0.69
N PHE A 84 -5.04 2.54 -0.02
CA PHE A 84 -3.70 2.93 -0.41
C PHE A 84 -3.41 4.36 0.02
N ARG A 85 -2.15 4.66 0.34
CA ARG A 85 -1.72 5.98 0.79
C ARG A 85 -0.47 6.45 0.06
N LEU A 86 -0.56 7.64 -0.51
CA LEU A 86 0.55 8.31 -1.18
C LEU A 86 0.90 9.59 -0.44
N ARG A 87 2.17 9.74 -0.08
CA ARG A 87 2.75 11.02 0.32
C ARG A 87 3.28 11.74 -0.90
N VAL A 88 2.84 12.97 -1.12
CA VAL A 88 3.33 13.83 -2.20
C VAL A 88 4.07 15.00 -1.57
N THR A 89 5.28 15.26 -2.04
CA THR A 89 6.07 16.43 -1.65
C THR A 89 6.29 17.31 -2.86
N GLN A 90 6.07 18.62 -2.73
CA GLN A 90 6.40 19.59 -3.77
C GLN A 90 7.92 19.75 -3.86
N GLY A 91 8.47 19.59 -5.07
CA GLY A 91 9.86 19.91 -5.35
C GLY A 91 10.12 21.43 -5.40
N ALA A 92 11.27 21.81 -5.96
CA ALA A 92 11.64 23.22 -6.13
C ALA A 92 10.60 24.00 -6.94
N GLY A 93 10.39 25.27 -6.57
CA GLY A 93 9.41 26.17 -7.19
C GLY A 93 7.97 25.97 -6.71
N GLY A 94 7.58 24.74 -6.38
CA GLY A 94 6.21 24.40 -5.98
C GLY A 94 5.17 24.65 -7.08
N GLY A 95 3.88 24.55 -6.71
CA GLY A 95 2.76 24.77 -7.63
C GLY A 95 2.52 23.66 -8.65
N HIS A 96 3.14 22.48 -8.44
CA HIS A 96 3.01 21.34 -9.33
C HIS A 96 1.71 20.59 -9.06
N THR A 97 1.11 20.07 -10.13
CA THR A 97 -0.13 19.28 -10.07
C THR A 97 0.14 17.78 -10.23
N LEU A 98 -0.72 16.97 -9.61
CA LEU A 98 -0.75 15.53 -9.79
C LEU A 98 -2.14 15.12 -10.24
N ALA A 99 -2.23 14.54 -11.45
CA ALA A 99 -3.49 14.04 -12.01
C ALA A 99 -3.43 12.52 -12.16
N PHE A 100 -4.57 11.83 -12.06
CA PHE A 100 -4.61 10.39 -12.35
C PHE A 100 -4.56 10.13 -13.86
N ALA A 101 -3.87 9.06 -14.26
CA ALA A 101 -3.90 8.55 -15.62
C ALA A 101 -5.33 8.12 -16.01
N ALA A 102 -5.60 8.11 -17.31
CA ALA A 102 -6.85 7.53 -17.82
C ALA A 102 -6.88 6.02 -17.54
N GLY A 103 -8.04 5.50 -17.12
CA GLY A 103 -8.21 4.08 -16.83
C GLY A 103 -9.26 3.86 -15.75
N PRO A 104 -8.94 4.08 -14.47
CA PRO A 104 -9.91 3.97 -13.38
C PRO A 104 -10.88 5.15 -13.37
N THR A 105 -12.10 4.90 -12.92
CA THR A 105 -13.05 5.98 -12.60
C THR A 105 -12.65 6.60 -11.27
N VAL A 106 -12.13 7.83 -11.30
CA VAL A 106 -11.71 8.56 -10.09
C VAL A 106 -12.85 9.44 -9.60
N ARG A 107 -13.26 9.24 -8.35
CA ARG A 107 -14.23 10.06 -7.64
C ARG A 107 -13.53 10.79 -6.50
N THR A 108 -13.87 12.06 -6.34
CA THR A 108 -13.38 12.92 -5.27
C THR A 108 -14.57 13.52 -4.53
N PRO A 109 -14.40 13.99 -3.28
CA PRO A 109 -15.43 14.71 -2.56
C PRO A 109 -15.97 15.89 -3.39
N GLY A 110 -17.27 15.84 -3.73
CA GLY A 110 -17.90 16.89 -4.53
C GLY A 110 -17.48 16.93 -6.01
N GLY A 111 -16.72 15.95 -6.51
CA GLY A 111 -16.27 15.89 -7.91
C GLY A 111 -15.20 16.93 -8.27
N THR A 112 -14.53 17.51 -7.28
CA THR A 112 -13.45 18.49 -7.50
C THR A 112 -12.14 17.81 -7.87
N ALA A 113 -11.32 18.46 -8.70
CA ALA A 113 -9.97 17.96 -8.95
C ALA A 113 -9.16 17.92 -7.64
N ILE A 114 -8.15 17.06 -7.60
CA ILE A 114 -7.22 16.97 -6.48
C ILE A 114 -6.44 18.28 -6.38
N THR A 115 -6.35 18.81 -5.17
CA THR A 115 -5.62 20.04 -4.87
C THR A 115 -4.44 19.74 -3.97
N LEU A 116 -3.24 19.96 -4.47
CA LEU A 116 -2.01 19.91 -3.70
C LEU A 116 -1.68 21.30 -3.14
N SER A 117 -0.94 21.31 -2.04
CA SER A 117 -0.34 22.54 -1.53
C SER A 117 0.72 23.04 -2.51
N ALA A 118 0.81 24.36 -2.68
CA ALA A 118 1.66 24.96 -3.73
C ALA A 118 3.05 25.38 -3.25
N ALA A 119 3.31 25.43 -1.94
CA ALA A 119 4.64 25.84 -1.46
C ALA A 119 5.69 24.78 -1.77
N ALA A 120 6.90 25.20 -2.13
CA ALA A 120 8.03 24.27 -2.27
C ALA A 120 8.28 23.53 -0.94
N GLY A 121 8.48 22.22 -1.01
CA GLY A 121 8.60 21.36 0.16
C GLY A 121 7.30 21.08 0.90
N ALA A 122 6.14 21.60 0.45
CA ALA A 122 4.86 21.26 1.06
C ALA A 122 4.55 19.77 0.89
N VAL A 123 3.97 19.19 1.93
CA VAL A 123 3.65 17.76 2.00
C VAL A 123 2.14 17.59 2.05
N ASP A 124 1.62 16.77 1.15
CA ASP A 124 0.22 16.36 1.09
C ASP A 124 0.12 14.84 1.16
N TRP A 125 -1.01 14.34 1.65
CA TRP A 125 -1.34 12.91 1.65
C TRP A 125 -2.60 12.66 0.82
N LEU A 126 -2.53 11.67 -0.07
CA LEU A 126 -3.68 11.14 -0.78
C LEU A 126 -4.05 9.80 -0.16
N THR A 127 -5.30 9.66 0.25
CA THR A 127 -5.91 8.37 0.60
C THR A 127 -6.75 7.93 -0.58
N ILE A 128 -6.43 6.75 -1.12
CA ILE A 128 -7.09 6.16 -2.29
C ILE A 128 -7.78 4.88 -1.82
N ILE A 129 -9.08 4.79 -2.01
CA ILE A 129 -9.89 3.64 -1.63
C ILE A 129 -10.43 3.01 -2.92
N CYS A 130 -10.16 1.73 -3.12
CA CYS A 130 -10.65 0.97 -4.26
C CYS A 130 -11.60 -0.12 -3.75
N PHE A 131 -12.85 -0.12 -4.21
CA PHE A 131 -13.83 -1.14 -3.83
C PHE A 131 -13.95 -2.27 -4.86
N SER A 132 -13.79 -1.95 -6.15
CA SER A 132 -14.13 -2.86 -7.26
C SER A 132 -12.95 -3.25 -8.15
N GLY A 133 -11.76 -2.69 -7.92
CA GLY A 133 -10.62 -2.80 -8.84
C GLY A 133 -10.65 -1.81 -10.02
N THR A 134 -11.71 -1.00 -10.14
CA THR A 134 -11.89 -0.08 -11.30
C THR A 134 -12.34 1.33 -10.92
N THR A 135 -12.89 1.51 -9.72
CA THR A 135 -13.36 2.80 -9.20
C THR A 135 -12.57 3.17 -7.97
N LEU A 136 -12.07 4.40 -7.95
CA LEU A 136 -11.25 4.97 -6.88
C LEU A 136 -11.99 6.11 -6.20
N ASP A 137 -12.11 6.04 -4.89
CA ASP A 137 -12.47 7.19 -4.05
C ASP A 137 -11.19 7.81 -3.51
N VAL A 138 -10.95 9.07 -3.85
CA VAL A 138 -9.71 9.77 -3.49
C VAL A 138 -10.00 10.94 -2.58
N ILE A 139 -9.35 10.96 -1.44
CA ILE A 139 -9.39 12.04 -0.46
C ILE A 139 -8.00 12.64 -0.36
N THR A 140 -7.93 13.98 -0.40
CA THR A 140 -6.67 14.71 -0.25
C THR A 140 -6.65 15.38 1.11
N ASN A 141 -5.58 15.16 1.86
CA ASN A 141 -5.28 15.86 3.09
C ASN A 141 -4.05 16.74 2.81
N SER A 142 -4.26 18.05 2.75
CA SER A 142 -3.23 18.97 2.26
C SER A 142 -2.53 19.72 3.39
N ASN A 143 -1.29 20.13 3.12
CA ASN A 143 -0.47 21.06 3.91
C ASN A 143 -0.10 20.54 5.31
N PHE A 144 0.48 19.34 5.37
CA PHE A 144 1.07 18.84 6.61
C PHE A 144 2.37 19.58 6.92
N VAL A 145 2.41 20.21 8.09
CA VAL A 145 3.59 20.93 8.61
C VAL A 145 4.07 20.27 9.90
N ALA A 146 5.37 20.31 10.15
CA ALA A 146 5.92 19.95 11.46
C ALA A 146 5.49 20.99 12.51
N LEU A 147 5.18 20.54 13.72
CA LEU A 147 4.89 21.39 14.87
C LEU A 147 6.18 21.86 15.56
#